data_AF-A0A1V6U161-F1
#
_entry.id   AF-A0A1V6U161-F1
#
_cell.length_a   1.000
_cell.length_b   1.000
_cell.length_c   1.000
_cell.angle_alpha   90.00
_cell.angle_beta   90.00
_cell.angle_gamma   90.00
#
_symmetry.space_group_name_H-M   'P 1'
#
loop_
_entity.id
_entity.type
_entity.pdbx_description
1 polymer ?
#
loop_
_entity_poly.entity_id
_entity_poly.type
_entity_poly.pdbx_seq_one_letter_code
_entity_poly.pdbx_strand_id
1 'polypeptide(L)'
;MTVPNPDIPDHVERLAQKVQDMHKSKDGNSRVLIGVSGIPGSGKTTLAAAVTDRVNQLCNTHKDFAICIPMDGFHLSRNQLAAMPDPTTAIHRRGAEFTFDAEGFYKLVKRLREPLNTASPIIYAPSFDHAIKDPVLDDIPIFPKSRIVIFEGLYLNLDREPWSSAAALMDESWFVEIDREIARARLVKRHVISGIVPDAVAAEHRISSTDFLNADDIVENRLHVEEVIPGA
;
A
#
# COMPACT_ATOMS: atom_id res chain seq x y z
N MET A 1 2.82 18.35 -26.13
CA MET A 1 2.01 17.13 -26.31
C MET A 1 2.97 15.96 -26.23
N THR A 2 2.97 15.25 -25.10
CA THR A 2 3.73 14.00 -24.96
C THR A 2 3.08 12.94 -25.83
N VAL A 3 3.86 12.30 -26.69
CA VAL A 3 3.40 11.18 -27.51
C VAL A 3 3.13 10.00 -26.55
N PRO A 4 1.97 9.33 -26.62
CA PRO A 4 1.71 8.17 -25.78
C PRO A 4 2.82 7.12 -25.97
N ASN A 5 3.42 6.65 -24.88
CA ASN A 5 4.33 5.51 -24.95
C ASN A 5 3.48 4.23 -25.01
N PRO A 6 3.46 3.49 -26.13
CA PRO A 6 2.57 2.35 -26.33
C PRO A 6 2.80 1.19 -25.35
N ASP A 7 3.92 1.19 -24.61
CA ASP A 7 4.24 0.17 -23.61
C ASP A 7 3.68 0.48 -22.19
N ILE A 8 3.11 1.67 -21.98
CA ILE A 8 2.55 2.08 -20.68
C ILE A 8 1.03 1.92 -20.72
N PRO A 9 0.42 1.14 -19.80
CA PRO A 9 -1.03 1.05 -19.74
C PRO A 9 -1.69 2.42 -19.56
N ASP A 10 -2.75 2.71 -20.33
CA ASP A 10 -3.42 4.02 -20.34
C ASP A 10 -3.84 4.50 -18.94
N HIS A 11 -4.26 3.57 -18.07
CA HIS A 11 -4.64 3.90 -16.70
C HIS A 11 -3.45 4.35 -15.85
N VAL A 12 -2.25 3.79 -16.05
CA VAL A 12 -1.02 4.21 -15.36
C VAL A 12 -0.63 5.62 -15.81
N GLU A 13 -0.69 5.89 -17.10
CA GLU A 13 -0.39 7.22 -17.65
C GLU A 13 -1.34 8.29 -17.06
N ARG A 14 -2.64 8.01 -17.08
CA ARG A 14 -3.67 8.91 -16.55
C ARG A 14 -3.45 9.23 -15.07
N LEU A 15 -3.21 8.20 -14.25
CA LEU A 15 -3.01 8.35 -12.81
C LEU A 15 -1.71 9.11 -12.51
N ALA A 16 -0.62 8.81 -13.22
CA ALA A 16 0.64 9.52 -13.07
C ALA A 16 0.52 11.01 -13.43
N GLN A 17 -0.20 11.33 -14.53
CA GLN A 17 -0.46 12.72 -14.90
C GLN A 17 -1.30 13.44 -13.84
N LYS A 18 -2.34 12.78 -13.30
CA LYS A 18 -3.18 13.30 -12.21
C LYS A 18 -2.34 13.65 -10.98
N VAL A 19 -1.46 12.76 -10.56
CA VAL A 19 -0.54 12.97 -9.42
C VAL A 19 0.46 14.10 -9.70
N GLN A 20 1.00 14.18 -10.92
CA GLN A 20 1.87 15.29 -11.31
C GLN A 20 1.13 16.63 -11.22
N ASP A 21 -0.12 16.70 -11.70
CA ASP A 21 -0.90 17.93 -11.71
C ASP A 21 -1.30 18.36 -10.29
N MET A 22 -1.65 17.40 -9.42
CA MET A 22 -1.82 17.65 -7.99
C MET A 22 -0.55 18.28 -7.40
N HIS A 23 0.62 17.71 -7.67
CA HIS A 23 1.88 18.26 -7.16
C HIS A 23 2.12 19.70 -7.63
N LYS A 24 1.89 19.99 -8.92
CA LYS A 24 2.05 21.35 -9.49
C LYS A 24 1.10 22.38 -8.85
N SER A 25 -0.05 21.95 -8.36
CA SER A 25 -1.03 22.82 -7.69
C SER A 25 -0.75 23.08 -6.20
N LYS A 26 0.16 22.33 -5.57
CA LYS A 26 0.49 22.51 -4.15
C LYS A 26 1.38 23.74 -3.93
N ASP A 27 1.30 24.30 -2.72
CA ASP A 27 2.34 25.19 -2.25
C ASP A 27 3.65 24.39 -2.13
N GLY A 28 4.77 24.97 -2.54
CA GLY A 28 6.06 24.27 -2.68
C GLY A 28 6.63 23.61 -1.41
N ASN A 29 5.86 23.55 -0.31
CA ASN A 29 6.19 22.94 0.97
C ASN A 29 5.33 21.70 1.31
N SER A 30 4.24 21.42 0.59
CA SER A 30 3.40 20.25 0.86
C SER A 30 3.81 19.01 0.06
N ARG A 31 3.64 17.83 0.65
CA ARG A 31 3.67 16.56 -0.10
C ARG A 31 2.30 16.26 -0.70
N VAL A 32 2.30 15.50 -1.78
CA VAL A 32 1.11 14.76 -2.26
C VAL A 32 1.16 13.37 -1.67
N LEU A 33 0.11 12.94 -0.97
CA LEU A 33 -0.02 11.59 -0.42
C LEU A 33 -1.18 10.87 -1.12
N ILE A 34 -0.90 9.69 -1.66
CA ILE A 34 -1.88 8.86 -2.36
C ILE A 34 -2.00 7.52 -1.61
N GLY A 35 -3.22 7.05 -1.36
CA GLY A 35 -3.48 5.70 -0.87
C GLY A 35 -3.93 4.77 -1.99
N VAL A 36 -3.29 3.63 -2.17
CA VAL A 36 -3.69 2.59 -3.14
C VAL A 36 -4.05 1.32 -2.39
N SER A 37 -5.34 1.07 -2.24
CA SER A 37 -5.87 -0.11 -1.56
C SER A 37 -6.49 -1.11 -2.54
N GLY A 38 -6.79 -2.31 -2.04
CA GLY A 38 -7.35 -3.41 -2.81
C GLY A 38 -7.25 -4.71 -2.05
N ILE A 39 -8.09 -5.68 -2.38
CA ILE A 39 -8.09 -6.98 -1.73
C ILE A 39 -6.76 -7.74 -1.96
N PRO A 40 -6.42 -8.77 -1.17
CA PRO A 40 -5.32 -9.66 -1.47
C PRO A 40 -5.43 -10.21 -2.90
N GLY A 41 -4.34 -10.15 -3.68
CA GLY A 41 -4.35 -10.61 -5.08
C GLY A 41 -4.85 -9.60 -6.12
N SER A 42 -5.26 -8.39 -5.71
CA SER A 42 -5.77 -7.34 -6.61
C SER A 42 -4.77 -6.79 -7.62
N GLY A 43 -3.48 -6.79 -7.29
CA GLY A 43 -2.44 -6.14 -8.12
C GLY A 43 -2.11 -4.70 -7.72
N LYS A 44 -2.61 -4.22 -6.56
CA LYS A 44 -2.33 -2.86 -6.04
C LYS A 44 -0.84 -2.51 -5.95
N THR A 45 0.02 -3.44 -5.54
CA THR A 45 1.47 -3.23 -5.46
C THR A 45 2.08 -2.99 -6.85
N THR A 46 1.62 -3.72 -7.88
CA THR A 46 2.07 -3.54 -9.26
C THR A 46 1.64 -2.19 -9.80
N LEU A 47 0.39 -1.79 -9.56
CA LEU A 47 -0.13 -0.49 -9.97
C LEU A 47 0.63 0.65 -9.28
N ALA A 48 0.80 0.59 -7.95
CA ALA A 48 1.47 1.63 -7.18
C ALA A 48 2.93 1.83 -7.63
N ALA A 49 3.65 0.73 -7.88
CA ALA A 49 5.00 0.78 -8.43
C ALA A 49 5.04 1.42 -9.83
N ALA A 50 4.14 0.99 -10.73
CA ALA A 50 4.08 1.51 -12.09
C ALA A 50 3.75 3.02 -12.13
N VAL A 51 2.80 3.48 -11.30
CA VAL A 51 2.47 4.91 -11.19
C VAL A 51 3.65 5.69 -10.59
N THR A 52 4.30 5.17 -9.53
CA THR A 52 5.47 5.81 -8.92
C THR A 52 6.58 6.03 -9.94
N ASP A 53 6.95 4.98 -10.67
CA ASP A 53 7.98 5.04 -11.71
C ASP A 53 7.59 6.02 -12.82
N ARG A 54 6.31 6.00 -13.23
CA ARG A 54 5.84 6.89 -14.28
C ARG A 54 5.84 8.36 -13.87
N VAL A 55 5.44 8.68 -12.63
CA VAL A 55 5.53 10.04 -12.09
C VAL A 55 6.96 10.54 -12.10
N ASN A 56 7.92 9.71 -11.66
CA ASN A 56 9.34 10.07 -11.69
C ASN A 56 9.85 10.37 -13.10
N GLN A 57 9.40 9.61 -14.11
CA GLN A 57 9.71 9.88 -15.51
C GLN A 57 9.08 11.18 -16.00
N LEU A 58 7.79 11.41 -15.74
CA LEU A 58 7.06 12.59 -16.20
C LEU A 58 7.61 13.90 -15.61
N CYS A 59 8.09 13.86 -14.38
CA CYS A 59 8.67 15.04 -13.71
C CYS A 59 10.13 15.31 -14.14
N ASN A 60 10.76 14.42 -14.91
CA ASN A 60 12.20 14.47 -15.24
C ASN A 60 13.07 14.63 -13.98
N THR A 61 12.68 13.98 -12.89
CA THR A 61 13.31 14.09 -11.58
C THR A 61 14.17 12.86 -11.27
N HIS A 62 14.86 12.90 -10.13
CA HIS A 62 15.47 11.71 -9.54
C HIS A 62 14.40 10.66 -9.18
N LYS A 63 14.81 9.39 -9.11
CA LYS A 63 13.94 8.25 -8.79
C LYS A 63 13.30 8.30 -7.38
N ASP A 64 13.72 9.24 -6.55
CA ASP A 64 13.24 9.41 -5.17
C ASP A 64 12.34 10.64 -4.97
N PHE A 65 11.89 11.26 -6.08
CA PHE A 65 10.92 12.35 -6.03
C PHE A 65 9.50 11.85 -5.70
N ALA A 66 9.06 10.79 -6.39
CA ALA A 66 7.94 9.95 -6.01
C ALA A 66 8.46 8.64 -5.43
N ILE A 67 7.88 8.21 -4.32
CA ILE A 67 8.23 6.96 -3.65
C ILE A 67 6.98 6.14 -3.33
N CYS A 68 7.13 4.81 -3.33
CA CYS A 68 6.11 3.87 -2.92
C CYS A 68 6.44 3.32 -1.53
N ILE A 69 5.49 3.36 -0.60
CA ILE A 69 5.64 2.83 0.77
C ILE A 69 4.64 1.70 0.97
N PRO A 70 5.10 0.44 1.12
CA PRO A 70 4.23 -0.69 1.37
C PRO A 70 3.74 -0.66 2.83
N MET A 71 2.45 -0.88 3.00
CA MET A 71 1.82 -1.08 4.30
C MET A 71 2.38 -2.33 5.01
N ASP A 72 2.93 -3.29 4.27
CA ASP A 72 3.45 -4.54 4.83
C ASP A 72 4.54 -4.32 5.88
N GLY A 73 5.28 -3.20 5.83
CA GLY A 73 6.25 -2.85 6.88
C GLY A 73 5.63 -2.59 8.25
N PHE A 74 4.32 -2.38 8.32
CA PHE A 74 3.57 -2.19 9.55
C PHE A 74 2.96 -3.48 10.09
N HIS A 75 3.29 -4.67 9.56
CA HIS A 75 2.92 -5.91 10.24
C HIS A 75 3.50 -5.91 11.65
N LEU A 76 2.71 -6.38 12.63
CA LEU A 76 3.27 -6.73 13.93
C LEU A 76 4.32 -7.83 13.74
N SER A 77 5.43 -7.72 14.47
CA SER A 77 6.47 -8.74 14.48
C SER A 77 5.91 -10.06 15.01
N ARG A 78 6.53 -11.19 14.63
CA ARG A 78 6.15 -12.50 15.15
C ARG A 78 6.19 -12.57 16.67
N ASN A 79 7.15 -11.86 17.28
CA ASN A 79 7.24 -11.74 18.74
C ASN A 79 6.04 -10.97 19.32
N GLN A 80 5.61 -9.88 18.70
CA GLN A 80 4.40 -9.15 19.12
C GLN A 80 3.14 -10.01 18.96
N LEU A 81 2.99 -10.71 17.83
CA LEU A 81 1.87 -11.63 17.59
C LEU A 81 1.85 -12.77 18.62
N ALA A 82 3.01 -13.33 18.96
CA ALA A 82 3.14 -14.38 19.96
C ALA A 82 2.78 -13.91 21.38
N ALA A 83 2.85 -12.60 21.65
CA ALA A 83 2.51 -11.98 22.93
C ALA A 83 1.05 -11.50 23.02
N MET A 84 0.26 -11.64 21.95
CA MET A 84 -1.15 -11.25 21.96
C MET A 84 -1.99 -12.18 22.87
N PRO A 85 -3.20 -11.78 23.29
CA PRO A 85 -4.08 -12.63 24.12
C PRO A 85 -4.45 -13.97 23.48
N ASP A 86 -4.59 -14.00 22.14
CA ASP A 86 -4.78 -15.23 21.37
C ASP A 86 -3.72 -15.32 20.25
N PRO A 87 -2.51 -15.83 20.56
CA PRO A 87 -1.43 -15.96 19.60
C PRO A 87 -1.75 -16.90 18.44
N THR A 88 -2.55 -17.94 18.68
CA THR A 88 -2.88 -18.94 17.66
C THR A 88 -3.70 -18.29 16.56
N THR A 89 -4.76 -17.56 16.93
CA THR A 89 -5.57 -16.81 15.97
C THR A 89 -4.76 -15.69 15.33
N ALA A 90 -3.96 -14.94 16.09
CA ALA A 90 -3.14 -13.86 15.54
C ALA A 90 -2.13 -14.33 14.47
N ILE A 91 -1.46 -15.45 14.70
CA ILE A 91 -0.53 -16.05 13.74
C ILE A 91 -1.30 -16.62 12.53
N HIS A 92 -2.43 -17.30 12.75
CA HIS A 92 -3.24 -17.86 11.67
C HIS A 92 -3.81 -16.76 10.75
N ARG A 93 -4.30 -15.68 11.37
CA ARG A 93 -4.89 -14.52 10.70
C ARG A 93 -3.88 -13.43 10.36
N ARG A 94 -2.56 -13.70 10.39
CA ARG A 94 -1.56 -12.70 10.01
C ARG A 94 -1.83 -12.18 8.60
N GLY A 95 -2.00 -10.86 8.50
CA GLY A 95 -2.54 -10.15 7.34
C GLY A 95 -3.95 -9.57 7.58
N ALA A 96 -4.65 -9.98 8.63
CA ALA A 96 -5.87 -9.31 9.12
C ALA A 96 -5.52 -7.96 9.75
N GLU A 97 -6.48 -7.03 9.77
CA GLU A 97 -6.26 -5.65 10.20
C GLU A 97 -5.60 -5.54 11.59
N PHE A 98 -6.11 -6.28 12.58
CA PHE A 98 -5.57 -6.27 13.95
C PHE A 98 -4.13 -6.83 14.08
N THR A 99 -3.55 -7.35 13.00
CA THR A 99 -2.17 -7.86 12.96
C THR A 99 -1.16 -6.83 12.44
N PHE A 100 -1.58 -5.58 12.28
CA PHE A 100 -0.75 -4.44 11.90
C PHE A 100 -0.64 -3.40 13.03
N ASP A 101 0.48 -2.67 13.06
CA ASP A 101 0.64 -1.44 13.83
C ASP A 101 -0.02 -0.27 13.08
N ALA A 102 -1.35 -0.22 13.15
CA ALA A 102 -2.15 0.83 12.52
C ALA A 102 -1.81 2.23 13.05
N GLU A 103 -1.47 2.33 14.33
CA GLU A 103 -1.10 3.59 14.98
C GLU A 103 0.27 4.09 14.47
N GLY A 104 1.23 3.19 14.29
CA GLY A 104 2.50 3.49 13.63
C GLY A 104 2.32 4.01 12.20
N PHE A 105 1.43 3.37 11.43
CA PHE A 105 1.09 3.83 10.08
C PHE A 105 0.50 5.24 10.09
N TYR A 106 -0.51 5.48 10.94
CA TYR A 106 -1.13 6.79 11.06
C TYR A 106 -0.12 7.88 11.48
N LYS A 107 0.76 7.59 12.44
CA LYS A 107 1.83 8.52 12.85
C LYS A 107 2.76 8.88 11.69
N LEU A 108 3.14 7.91 10.86
CA LEU A 108 3.93 8.20 9.66
C LEU A 108 3.17 9.11 8.70
N VAL A 109 1.93 8.78 8.34
CA VAL A 109 1.11 9.60 7.42
C VAL A 109 0.97 11.02 7.94
N LYS A 110 0.63 11.19 9.23
CA LYS A 110 0.54 12.50 9.89
C LYS A 110 1.84 13.28 9.81
N ARG A 111 2.98 12.62 10.05
CA ARG A 111 4.30 13.24 9.96
C ARG A 111 4.64 13.67 8.53
N LEU A 112 4.24 12.88 7.52
CA LEU A 112 4.48 13.21 6.12
C LEU A 112 3.62 14.36 5.60
N ARG A 113 2.47 14.61 6.23
CA ARG A 113 1.56 15.70 5.90
C ARG A 113 2.01 17.07 6.43
N GLU A 114 2.92 17.10 7.42
CA GLU A 114 3.49 18.35 7.92
C GLU A 114 4.23 19.14 6.80
N PRO A 115 4.11 20.48 6.74
CA PRO A 115 4.81 21.29 5.76
C PRO A 115 6.34 21.14 5.83
N LEU A 116 6.96 21.00 4.66
CA LEU A 116 8.41 20.95 4.51
C LEU A 116 9.03 22.35 4.63
N ASN A 117 10.24 22.39 5.17
CA ASN A 117 11.10 23.58 5.22
C ASN A 117 12.57 23.17 5.06
N THR A 118 13.48 24.14 5.06
CA THR A 118 14.93 23.91 4.85
C THR A 118 15.58 23.05 5.93
N ALA A 119 14.95 22.89 7.10
CA ALA A 119 15.41 22.06 8.20
C ALA A 119 14.64 20.72 8.32
N SER A 120 13.76 20.39 7.36
CA SER A 120 13.03 19.11 7.39
C SER A 120 14.01 17.93 7.37
N PRO A 121 13.89 16.96 8.31
CA PRO A 121 14.75 15.79 8.35
C PRO A 121 14.33 14.73 7.33
N ILE A 122 15.20 13.73 7.15
CA ILE A 122 14.80 12.45 6.54
C ILE A 122 13.87 11.75 7.53
N ILE A 123 12.73 11.27 7.03
CA ILE A 123 11.80 10.42 7.78
C ILE A 123 12.01 8.99 7.31
N TYR A 124 11.83 7.99 8.17
CA TYR A 124 11.97 6.60 7.78
C TYR A 124 10.64 5.86 7.95
N ALA A 125 10.31 5.01 7.00
CA ALA A 125 9.21 4.06 7.09
C ALA A 125 9.77 2.63 7.27
N PRO A 126 9.02 1.74 7.94
CA PRO A 126 9.41 0.34 7.99
C PRO A 126 9.19 -0.34 6.63
N SER A 127 9.98 -1.38 6.36
CA SER A 127 9.74 -2.33 5.28
C SER A 127 9.39 -3.71 5.84
N PHE A 128 9.13 -4.69 4.97
CA PHE A 128 8.90 -6.07 5.37
C PHE A 128 9.89 -7.00 4.66
N ASP A 129 10.66 -7.76 5.44
CA ASP A 129 11.59 -8.74 4.89
C ASP A 129 10.91 -10.12 4.83
N HIS A 130 10.63 -10.57 3.61
CA HIS A 130 9.99 -11.86 3.35
C HIS A 130 10.87 -13.07 3.65
N ALA A 131 12.20 -12.93 3.73
CA ALA A 131 13.11 -14.01 4.08
C ALA A 131 13.03 -14.32 5.58
N ILE A 132 13.06 -13.29 6.44
CA ILE A 132 12.92 -13.46 7.90
C ILE A 132 11.45 -13.48 8.35
N LYS A 133 10.52 -13.03 7.49
CA LYS A 133 9.08 -12.94 7.72
C LYS A 133 8.72 -11.97 8.86
N ASP A 134 9.39 -10.83 8.92
CA ASP A 134 9.18 -9.79 9.93
C ASP A 134 9.48 -8.37 9.39
N PRO A 135 8.91 -7.33 10.02
CA PRO A 135 9.16 -5.95 9.64
C PRO A 135 10.61 -5.52 9.95
N VAL A 136 11.16 -4.67 9.10
CA VAL A 136 12.44 -3.98 9.31
C VAL A 136 12.14 -2.51 9.58
N LEU A 137 12.43 -2.06 10.80
CA LEU A 137 12.19 -0.67 11.19
C LEU A 137 13.21 0.27 10.55
N ASP A 138 12.79 1.51 10.31
CA ASP A 138 13.62 2.59 9.77
C ASP A 138 14.35 2.28 8.45
N ASP A 139 13.75 1.45 7.58
CA ASP A 139 14.41 0.89 6.40
C ASP A 139 14.25 1.76 5.13
N ILE A 140 13.08 2.38 4.94
CA ILE A 140 12.77 3.15 3.74
C ILE A 140 12.97 4.65 4.02
N PRO A 141 14.03 5.30 3.49
CA PRO A 141 14.24 6.72 3.69
C PRO A 141 13.30 7.56 2.83
N ILE A 142 12.66 8.54 3.45
CA ILE A 142 11.78 9.53 2.84
C ILE A 142 12.44 10.89 2.98
N PHE A 143 13.09 11.33 1.91
CA PHE A 143 13.82 12.58 1.90
C PHE A 143 12.88 13.79 1.84
N PRO A 144 13.34 15.00 2.25
CA PRO A 144 12.59 16.23 2.02
C PRO A 144 12.30 16.50 0.52
N LYS A 145 13.14 15.99 -0.38
CA LYS A 145 12.93 16.06 -1.84
C LYS A 145 11.89 15.07 -2.36
N SER A 146 11.47 14.09 -1.56
CA SER A 146 10.39 13.17 -1.89
C SER A 146 9.07 13.91 -1.69
N ARG A 147 8.52 14.44 -2.80
CA ARG A 147 7.34 15.31 -2.81
C ARG A 147 6.03 14.56 -3.02
N ILE A 148 6.11 13.33 -3.51
CA ILE A 148 4.97 12.46 -3.78
C ILE A 148 5.22 11.15 -3.05
N VAL A 149 4.26 10.74 -2.23
CA VAL A 149 4.32 9.48 -1.48
C VAL A 149 3.07 8.69 -1.81
N ILE A 150 3.27 7.51 -2.38
CA ILE A 150 2.22 6.57 -2.73
C ILE A 150 2.28 5.43 -1.72
N PHE A 151 1.27 5.32 -0.87
CA PHE A 151 1.10 4.19 0.01
C PHE A 151 0.34 3.09 -0.70
N GLU A 152 0.74 1.83 -0.51
CA GLU A 152 -0.03 0.68 -1.01
C GLU A 152 -0.26 -0.34 0.10
N GLY A 153 -1.48 -0.86 0.23
CA GLY A 153 -1.85 -1.67 1.39
C GLY A 153 -3.28 -2.18 1.38
N LEU A 154 -3.60 -3.10 2.28
CA LEU A 154 -4.95 -3.68 2.36
C LEU A 154 -5.96 -2.70 2.97
N TYR A 155 -5.59 -2.06 4.09
CA TYR A 155 -6.51 -1.35 4.96
C TYR A 155 -6.40 0.18 4.87
N LEU A 156 -5.75 0.72 3.84
CA LEU A 156 -5.51 2.16 3.71
C LEU A 156 -6.81 3.01 3.64
N ASN A 157 -7.93 2.38 3.32
CA ASN A 157 -9.25 2.99 3.23
C ASN A 157 -10.30 2.26 4.07
N LEU A 158 -9.88 1.54 5.11
CA LEU A 158 -10.82 0.88 6.02
C LEU A 158 -11.48 1.92 6.93
N ASP A 159 -12.80 1.85 7.08
CA ASP A 159 -13.60 2.71 7.96
C ASP A 159 -13.50 2.24 9.42
N ARG A 160 -12.28 2.31 9.96
CA ARG A 160 -11.93 1.93 11.32
C ARG A 160 -10.74 2.75 11.77
N GLU A 161 -10.80 3.32 12.97
CA GLU A 161 -9.65 4.03 13.53
C GLU A 161 -8.48 3.06 13.80
N PRO A 162 -7.21 3.48 13.57
CA PRO A 162 -6.78 4.78 13.03
C PRO A 162 -6.65 4.84 11.49
N TRP A 163 -7.08 3.80 10.76
CA TRP A 163 -7.01 3.76 9.30
C TRP A 163 -7.83 4.87 8.65
N SER A 164 -9.03 5.13 9.16
CA SER A 164 -9.90 6.23 8.71
C SER A 164 -9.25 7.59 8.88
N SER A 165 -8.60 7.83 10.03
CA SER A 165 -7.83 9.06 10.27
C SER A 165 -6.64 9.20 9.32
N ALA A 166 -5.94 8.10 8.99
CA ALA A 166 -4.86 8.12 8.00
C ALA A 166 -5.38 8.38 6.58
N ALA A 167 -6.52 7.76 6.20
CA ALA A 167 -7.17 7.96 4.91
C ALA A 167 -7.61 9.42 4.71
N ALA A 168 -8.16 10.05 5.75
CA ALA A 168 -8.56 11.46 5.72
C ALA A 168 -7.39 12.44 5.50
N LEU A 169 -6.15 11.98 5.71
CA LEU A 169 -4.94 12.74 5.43
C LEU A 169 -4.40 12.48 4.03
N MET A 170 -5.03 11.68 3.17
CA MET A 170 -4.60 11.47 1.77
C MET A 170 -5.16 12.58 0.86
N ASP A 171 -4.45 12.89 -0.23
CA ASP A 171 -4.97 13.77 -1.27
C ASP A 171 -5.93 13.01 -2.20
N GLU A 172 -5.59 11.76 -2.50
CA GLU A 172 -6.49 10.81 -3.15
C GLU A 172 -6.29 9.40 -2.61
N SER A 173 -7.35 8.62 -2.71
CA SER A 173 -7.42 7.21 -2.41
C SER A 173 -7.98 6.47 -3.62
N TRP A 174 -7.31 5.39 -3.99
CA TRP A 174 -7.66 4.54 -5.12
C TRP A 174 -7.88 3.12 -4.64
N PHE A 175 -8.88 2.44 -5.19
CA PHE A 175 -9.15 1.04 -4.90
C PHE A 175 -8.99 0.19 -6.16
N VAL A 176 -8.12 -0.82 -6.10
CA VAL A 176 -7.96 -1.79 -7.18
C VAL A 176 -9.00 -2.89 -7.03
N GLU A 177 -10.00 -2.85 -7.89
CA GLU A 177 -11.12 -3.79 -7.94
C GLU A 177 -10.83 -4.88 -8.97
N ILE A 178 -11.04 -6.13 -8.56
CA ILE A 178 -10.83 -7.29 -9.42
C ILE A 178 -11.89 -8.33 -9.13
N ASP A 179 -12.19 -9.16 -10.13
CA ASP A 179 -12.99 -10.35 -9.92
C ASP A 179 -12.34 -11.28 -8.89
N ARG A 180 -13.16 -11.80 -7.97
CA ARG A 180 -12.71 -12.62 -6.84
C ARG A 180 -12.05 -13.92 -7.28
N GLU A 181 -12.50 -14.52 -8.38
CA GLU A 181 -11.91 -15.75 -8.91
C GLU A 181 -10.53 -15.49 -9.55
N ILE A 182 -10.37 -14.33 -10.20
CA ILE A 182 -9.06 -13.90 -10.69
C ILE A 182 -8.10 -13.66 -9.51
N ALA A 183 -8.56 -12.98 -8.45
CA ALA A 183 -7.78 -12.80 -7.23
C ALA A 183 -7.40 -14.14 -6.57
N ARG A 184 -8.34 -15.08 -6.48
CA ARG A 184 -8.09 -16.45 -5.98
C ARG A 184 -6.98 -17.12 -6.78
N ALA A 185 -7.09 -17.17 -8.10
CA ALA A 185 -6.10 -17.82 -8.97
C ALA A 185 -4.69 -17.22 -8.79
N ARG A 186 -4.60 -15.90 -8.63
CA ARG A 186 -3.34 -15.20 -8.34
C ARG A 186 -2.78 -15.58 -6.97
N LEU A 187 -3.63 -15.61 -5.94
CA LEU A 187 -3.23 -15.96 -4.58
C LEU A 187 -2.76 -17.41 -4.47
N VAL A 188 -3.44 -18.35 -5.13
CA VAL A 188 -3.02 -19.76 -5.18
C VAL A 188 -1.60 -19.85 -5.73
N LYS A 189 -1.37 -19.26 -6.91
CA LYS A 189 -0.05 -19.24 -7.54
C LYS A 189 1.00 -18.57 -6.63
N ARG A 190 0.65 -17.43 -6.03
CA ARG A 190 1.57 -16.66 -5.18
C ARG A 190 1.98 -17.42 -3.93
N HIS A 191 1.03 -18.02 -3.22
CA HIS A 191 1.30 -18.73 -1.95
C HIS A 191 2.18 -19.96 -2.14
N VAL A 192 2.00 -20.68 -3.25
CA VAL A 192 2.84 -21.83 -3.59
C VAL A 192 4.24 -21.38 -4.00
N ILE A 193 4.35 -20.40 -4.90
CA ILE A 193 5.66 -19.90 -5.38
C ILE A 193 6.48 -19.29 -4.24
N SER A 194 5.86 -18.56 -3.32
CA SER A 194 6.53 -17.94 -2.18
C SER A 194 6.85 -18.91 -1.04
N GLY A 195 6.38 -20.17 -1.12
CA GLY A 195 6.56 -21.16 -0.06
C GLY A 195 5.81 -20.82 1.23
N ILE A 196 4.75 -20.00 1.16
CA ILE A 196 3.84 -19.76 2.29
C ILE A 196 3.08 -21.05 2.63
N VAL A 197 2.71 -21.82 1.61
CA VAL A 197 2.05 -23.12 1.70
C VAL A 197 2.67 -24.09 0.69
N PRO A 198 2.61 -25.42 0.91
CA PRO A 198 3.31 -26.39 0.08
C PRO A 198 2.66 -26.63 -1.30
N ASP A 199 1.35 -26.46 -1.42
CA ASP A 199 0.61 -26.83 -2.61
C ASP A 199 -0.68 -26.00 -2.79
N ALA A 200 -1.36 -26.20 -3.92
CA ALA A 200 -2.58 -25.47 -4.26
C ALA A 200 -3.74 -25.75 -3.29
N VAL A 201 -3.84 -26.96 -2.73
CA VAL A 201 -4.92 -27.32 -1.78
C VAL A 201 -4.76 -26.55 -0.47
N ALA A 202 -3.53 -26.50 0.05
CA ALA A 202 -3.19 -25.71 1.22
C ALA A 202 -3.33 -24.20 0.95
N ALA A 203 -3.07 -23.74 -0.28
CA ALA A 203 -3.31 -22.37 -0.69
C ALA A 203 -4.80 -22.02 -0.68
N GLU A 204 -5.67 -22.88 -1.22
CA GLU A 204 -7.13 -22.67 -1.19
C GLU A 204 -7.67 -22.61 0.24
N HIS A 205 -7.20 -23.52 1.11
CA HIS A 205 -7.55 -23.47 2.52
C HIS A 205 -7.16 -22.14 3.15
N ARG A 206 -5.90 -21.70 2.97
CA ARG A 206 -5.43 -20.40 3.48
C ARG A 206 -6.27 -19.25 2.92
N ILE A 207 -6.53 -19.23 1.62
CA ILE A 207 -7.32 -18.17 0.98
C ILE A 207 -8.69 -18.08 1.65
N SER A 208 -9.40 -19.20 1.77
CA SER A 208 -10.74 -19.24 2.38
C SER A 208 -10.74 -18.87 3.88
N SER A 209 -9.70 -19.24 4.63
CA SER A 209 -9.64 -19.04 6.08
C SER A 209 -8.98 -17.73 6.51
N THR A 210 -8.30 -17.02 5.60
CA THR A 210 -7.63 -15.75 5.92
C THR A 210 -7.79 -14.68 4.84
N ASP A 211 -7.27 -14.90 3.63
CA ASP A 211 -7.16 -13.82 2.63
C ASP A 211 -8.54 -13.30 2.22
N PHE A 212 -9.53 -14.19 2.12
CA PHE A 212 -10.89 -13.85 1.75
C PHE A 212 -11.72 -13.28 2.88
N LEU A 213 -11.47 -13.69 4.13
CA LEU A 213 -12.06 -13.00 5.28
C LEU A 213 -11.57 -11.56 5.37
N ASN A 214 -10.29 -11.33 5.04
CA ASN A 214 -9.73 -9.99 4.97
C ASN A 214 -10.29 -9.21 3.78
N ALA A 215 -10.45 -9.85 2.62
CA ALA A 215 -11.07 -9.24 1.44
C ALA A 215 -12.50 -8.78 1.74
N ASP A 216 -13.30 -9.62 2.41
CA ASP A 216 -14.68 -9.33 2.78
C ASP A 216 -14.72 -8.14 3.77
N ASP A 217 -13.90 -8.14 4.83
CA ASP A 217 -13.80 -7.02 5.79
C ASP A 217 -13.45 -5.69 5.08
N ILE A 218 -12.52 -5.73 4.12
CA ILE A 218 -12.11 -4.55 3.33
C ILE A 218 -13.27 -4.03 2.49
N VAL A 219 -13.95 -4.91 1.74
CA VAL A 219 -15.00 -4.48 0.79
C VAL A 219 -16.23 -3.99 1.54
N GLU A 220 -16.62 -4.66 2.62
CA GLU A 220 -17.80 -4.32 3.42
C GLU A 220 -17.63 -3.03 4.22
N ASN A 221 -16.39 -2.73 4.67
CA ASN A 221 -16.10 -1.62 5.57
C ASN A 221 -15.16 -0.58 4.96
N ARG A 222 -15.17 -0.40 3.64
CA ARG A 222 -14.35 0.62 2.98
C ARG A 222 -14.99 2.01 3.06
N LEU A 223 -14.17 3.02 3.33
CA LEU A 223 -14.49 4.42 3.07
C LEU A 223 -14.69 4.67 1.57
N HIS A 224 -15.30 5.81 1.21
CA HIS A 224 -15.29 6.31 -0.16
C HIS A 224 -13.84 6.43 -0.70
N VAL A 225 -13.66 6.20 -2.01
CA VAL A 225 -12.39 6.40 -2.72
C VAL A 225 -12.65 7.22 -3.98
N GLU A 226 -11.69 8.03 -4.38
CA GLU A 226 -11.80 8.92 -5.53
C GLU A 226 -11.76 8.15 -6.86
N GLU A 227 -11.11 6.98 -6.89
CA GLU A 227 -10.99 6.15 -8.09
C GLU A 227 -11.15 4.67 -7.78
N VAL A 228 -11.91 3.97 -8.61
CA VAL A 228 -11.91 2.50 -8.67
C VAL A 228 -11.20 2.09 -9.95
N ILE A 229 -10.16 1.27 -9.82
CA ILE A 229 -9.25 0.91 -10.90
C ILE A 229 -9.40 -0.58 -11.16
N PRO A 230 -9.70 -0.99 -12.41
CA PRO A 230 -9.78 -2.41 -12.73
C PRO A 230 -8.40 -3.07 -12.59
N GLY A 231 -8.34 -4.14 -11.81
CA GLY A 231 -7.17 -4.99 -11.70
C GLY A 231 -6.94 -5.72 -13.02
N ALA A 232 -5.83 -5.42 -13.68
CA ALA A 232 -5.34 -6.14 -14.86
C ALA A 232 -4.76 -7.49 -14.45
#